data_AF-A0A1A8ASH0-F1
#
_entry.id   AF-A0A1A8ASH0-F1
#
_cell.length_a   1.000
_cell.length_b   1.000
_cell.length_c   1.000
_cell.angle_alpha   90.00
_cell.angle_beta   90.00
_cell.angle_gamma   90.00
#
_symmetry.space_group_name_H-M   'P 1'
#
loop_
_entity.id
_entity.type
_entity.pdbx_description
1 polymer ?
#
loop_
_entity_poly.entity_id
_entity_poly.type
_entity_poly.pdbx_seq_one_letter_code
_entity_poly.pdbx_strand_id
1 'polypeptide(L)'
;MFDLNGDGEVDLEEFEQVQSIIRSQTSMGMRHRDRSTTGNTLKTAGCSSALTTYFFGEDLKGKLTISSFLEFQRKLQHDVLKLEFERNDPADGRITERQFGGMLLAYSGVQSRKLKQMQKGLKKMFKDAQGITFVEVENFFTFLKNVNDVDTALSFYHMAGASIDKVTMKQVARTVAKVELSDHVCDVVFALFDCDGNGELSNKEFIAIMKQRLMRGLEKPKDMGFTRLVRAMWKCAQDTAWDFAMPKT
;
A
#
# COMPACT_ATOMS: atom_id res chain seq x y z
N MET A 1 -10.06 -10.63 -16.81
CA MET A 1 -9.14 -11.48 -16.01
C MET A 1 -9.88 -12.21 -14.91
N PHE A 2 -10.86 -11.59 -14.22
CA PHE A 2 -11.66 -12.24 -13.18
C PHE A 2 -12.95 -12.90 -13.68
N ASP A 3 -13.48 -12.35 -14.76
CA ASP A 3 -14.62 -12.87 -15.50
C ASP A 3 -14.09 -13.82 -16.59
N LEU A 4 -14.44 -15.11 -16.50
CA LEU A 4 -13.97 -16.16 -17.41
C LEU A 4 -14.84 -16.25 -18.67
N ASN A 5 -16.09 -15.82 -18.57
CA ASN A 5 -17.08 -15.93 -19.63
C ASN A 5 -17.21 -14.62 -20.46
N GLY A 6 -16.66 -13.51 -19.98
CA GLY A 6 -16.60 -12.22 -20.65
C GLY A 6 -17.84 -11.34 -20.50
N ASP A 7 -18.76 -11.64 -19.58
CA ASP A 7 -20.03 -10.92 -19.39
C ASP A 7 -19.93 -9.65 -18.50
N GLY A 8 -18.76 -9.38 -17.93
CA GLY A 8 -18.51 -8.25 -17.03
C GLY A 8 -18.98 -8.44 -15.60
N GLU A 9 -19.53 -9.62 -15.29
CA GLU A 9 -19.99 -10.04 -13.97
C GLU A 9 -19.17 -11.25 -13.49
N VAL A 10 -19.20 -11.51 -12.19
CA VAL A 10 -18.45 -12.62 -11.58
C VAL A 10 -19.42 -13.41 -10.73
N ASP A 11 -19.57 -14.70 -10.99
CA ASP A 11 -20.37 -15.59 -10.15
C ASP A 11 -19.56 -16.14 -8.95
N LEU A 12 -20.21 -16.93 -8.09
CA LEU A 12 -19.56 -17.49 -6.90
C LEU A 12 -18.39 -18.43 -7.25
N GLU A 13 -18.54 -19.27 -8.29
CA GLU A 13 -17.52 -20.25 -8.67
C GLU A 13 -16.29 -19.55 -9.25
N GLU A 14 -16.51 -18.56 -10.11
CA GLU A 14 -15.47 -17.69 -10.66
C GLU A 14 -14.77 -16.91 -9.53
N PHE A 15 -15.53 -16.37 -8.58
CA PHE A 15 -14.97 -15.66 -7.43
C PHE A 15 -14.07 -16.55 -6.56
N GLU A 16 -14.46 -17.81 -6.32
CA GLU A 16 -13.62 -18.77 -5.58
C GLU A 16 -12.30 -19.05 -6.30
N GLN A 17 -12.33 -19.20 -7.63
CA GLN A 17 -11.13 -19.37 -8.44
C GLN A 17 -10.22 -18.16 -8.36
N VAL A 18 -10.78 -16.96 -8.52
CA VAL A 18 -10.07 -15.69 -8.41
C VAL A 18 -9.43 -15.53 -7.03
N GLN A 19 -10.18 -15.81 -5.96
CA GLN A 19 -9.68 -15.76 -4.60
C GLN A 19 -8.53 -16.74 -4.39
N SER A 20 -8.62 -17.95 -4.95
CA SER A 20 -7.56 -18.96 -4.89
C SER A 20 -6.28 -18.49 -5.61
N ILE A 21 -6.42 -17.96 -6.82
CA ILE A 21 -5.30 -17.46 -7.63
C ILE A 21 -4.62 -16.28 -6.92
N ILE A 22 -5.37 -15.25 -6.53
CA ILE A 22 -4.79 -14.08 -5.85
C ILE A 22 -4.09 -14.51 -4.56
N ARG A 23 -4.72 -15.37 -3.76
CA ARG A 23 -4.13 -15.88 -2.52
C ARG A 23 -2.79 -16.57 -2.78
N SER A 24 -2.71 -17.42 -3.80
CA SER A 24 -1.46 -18.11 -4.19
C SER A 24 -0.33 -17.17 -4.61
N GLN A 25 -0.64 -15.92 -5.00
CA GLN A 25 0.35 -14.90 -5.34
C GLN A 25 0.77 -14.05 -4.13
N THR A 26 -0.05 -13.99 -3.07
CA THR A 26 0.31 -13.25 -1.85
C THR A 26 1.32 -14.01 -0.99
N SER A 27 2.19 -13.27 -0.30
CA SER A 27 3.15 -13.86 0.64
C SER A 27 2.49 -14.60 1.82
N MET A 28 1.25 -14.22 2.19
CA MET A 28 0.50 -14.90 3.26
C MET A 28 -0.08 -16.22 2.75
N GLY A 29 -0.65 -16.22 1.55
CA GLY A 29 -1.26 -17.41 0.97
C GLY A 29 -0.26 -18.49 0.60
N MET A 30 0.92 -18.13 0.06
CA MET A 30 1.99 -19.11 -0.24
C MET A 30 2.50 -19.83 1.02
N ARG A 31 2.48 -19.15 2.17
CA ARG A 31 2.87 -19.74 3.46
C ARG A 31 1.77 -20.53 4.14
N HIS A 32 0.51 -20.25 3.80
CA HIS A 32 -0.61 -20.90 4.44
C HIS A 32 -0.61 -22.38 4.09
N ARG A 33 -0.68 -23.22 5.12
CA ARG A 33 -0.78 -24.67 4.98
C ARG A 33 -1.84 -25.13 5.96
N ASP A 34 -2.78 -25.93 5.48
CA ASP A 34 -3.89 -26.39 6.30
C ASP A 34 -3.36 -27.17 7.50
N ARG A 35 -3.78 -26.75 8.69
CA ARG A 35 -3.40 -27.39 9.94
C ARG A 35 -4.64 -27.91 10.64
N SER A 36 -5.07 -29.09 10.19
CA SER A 36 -6.25 -29.81 10.71
C SER A 36 -6.23 -29.99 12.23
N THR A 37 -5.07 -30.22 12.83
CA THR A 37 -4.90 -30.36 14.29
C THR A 37 -5.32 -29.14 15.09
N THR A 38 -5.21 -27.94 14.51
CA THR A 38 -5.58 -26.66 15.15
C THR A 38 -6.91 -26.11 14.66
N GLY A 39 -7.58 -26.79 13.73
CA GLY A 39 -8.80 -26.27 13.07
C GLY A 39 -8.56 -25.11 12.08
N ASN A 40 -7.34 -24.57 12.00
CA ASN A 40 -6.93 -23.58 10.99
C ASN A 40 -6.77 -24.24 9.62
N THR A 41 -7.90 -24.57 9.01
CA THR A 41 -8.00 -25.07 7.63
C THR A 41 -8.79 -24.08 6.80
N LEU A 42 -8.28 -23.75 5.63
CA LEU A 42 -8.99 -22.93 4.67
C LEU A 42 -9.77 -23.86 3.74
N LYS A 43 -10.94 -24.32 4.19
CA LYS A 43 -11.85 -25.05 3.31
C LYS A 43 -12.44 -24.06 2.30
N THR A 44 -12.01 -24.17 1.04
CA THR A 44 -12.53 -23.37 -0.08
C THR A 44 -13.96 -23.74 -0.45
N ALA A 45 -14.36 -25.01 -0.24
CA ALA A 45 -15.69 -25.49 -0.57
C ALA A 45 -16.63 -25.42 0.64
N GLY A 46 -17.74 -24.70 0.51
CA GLY A 46 -18.92 -24.81 1.38
C GLY A 46 -18.95 -23.94 2.64
N CYS A 47 -18.01 -23.00 2.81
CA CYS A 47 -18.13 -21.99 3.87
C CYS A 47 -18.75 -20.72 3.28
N SER A 48 -20.09 -20.62 3.36
CA SER A 48 -20.81 -19.37 3.16
C SER A 48 -20.31 -18.34 4.17
N SER A 49 -19.36 -17.52 3.75
CA SER A 49 -18.86 -16.40 4.53
C SER A 49 -19.93 -15.31 4.59
N ALA A 50 -19.91 -14.47 5.63
CA ALA A 50 -20.67 -13.22 5.62
C ALA A 50 -20.36 -12.36 4.36
N LEU A 51 -19.18 -12.53 3.76
CA LEU A 51 -18.82 -11.88 2.51
C LEU A 51 -19.46 -12.52 1.27
N THR A 52 -19.64 -13.84 1.24
CA THR A 52 -20.30 -14.48 0.08
C THR A 52 -21.78 -14.12 0.05
N THR A 53 -22.42 -14.05 1.22
CA THR A 53 -23.80 -13.55 1.33
C THR A 53 -23.91 -12.05 1.03
N TYR A 54 -22.93 -11.24 1.42
CA TYR A 54 -22.88 -9.82 1.05
C TYR A 54 -22.74 -9.59 -0.47
N PHE A 55 -21.93 -10.41 -1.16
CA PHE A 55 -21.72 -10.25 -2.61
C PHE A 55 -22.78 -10.94 -3.47
N PHE A 56 -23.26 -12.11 -3.06
CA PHE A 56 -24.09 -12.98 -3.90
C PHE A 56 -25.51 -13.21 -3.35
N GLY A 57 -25.87 -12.55 -2.24
CA GLY A 57 -27.17 -12.70 -1.59
C GLY A 57 -27.28 -13.98 -0.75
N GLU A 58 -28.43 -14.13 -0.07
CA GLU A 58 -28.70 -15.31 0.77
C GLU A 58 -28.86 -16.60 -0.06
N ASP A 59 -29.27 -16.47 -1.33
CA ASP A 59 -29.45 -17.57 -2.26
C ASP A 59 -28.18 -17.92 -3.04
N LEU A 60 -27.10 -17.12 -2.89
CA LEU A 60 -25.80 -17.28 -3.55
C LEU A 60 -25.87 -17.27 -5.09
N LYS A 61 -26.94 -16.72 -5.66
CA LYS A 61 -27.15 -16.63 -7.12
C LYS A 61 -26.96 -15.23 -7.66
N GLY A 62 -26.78 -14.24 -6.79
CA GLY A 62 -26.39 -12.91 -7.19
C GLY A 62 -25.08 -12.96 -8.00
N LYS A 63 -24.87 -11.93 -8.80
CA LYS A 63 -23.63 -11.75 -9.55
C LYS A 63 -22.92 -10.49 -9.10
N LEU A 64 -21.60 -10.56 -9.00
CA LEU A 64 -20.76 -9.46 -8.54
C LEU A 64 -20.18 -8.71 -9.72
N THR A 65 -20.50 -7.42 -9.83
CA THR A 65 -19.84 -6.56 -10.84
C THR A 65 -18.47 -6.09 -10.35
N ILE A 66 -17.57 -5.81 -11.29
CA ILE A 66 -16.25 -5.24 -10.98
C ILE A 66 -16.39 -3.90 -10.24
N SER A 67 -17.34 -3.06 -10.65
CA SER A 67 -17.57 -1.76 -10.00
C SER A 67 -17.97 -1.91 -8.53
N SER A 68 -18.88 -2.83 -8.21
CA SER A 68 -19.28 -3.12 -6.83
C SER A 68 -18.11 -3.68 -6.00
N PHE A 69 -17.28 -4.54 -6.60
CA PHE A 69 -16.10 -5.08 -5.92
C PHE A 69 -15.05 -4.00 -5.62
N LEU A 70 -14.77 -3.10 -6.58
CA LEU A 70 -13.85 -1.98 -6.38
C LEU A 70 -14.39 -1.00 -5.34
N GLU A 71 -15.70 -0.77 -5.29
CA GLU A 71 -16.32 0.03 -4.24
C GLU A 71 -16.15 -0.62 -2.86
N PHE A 72 -16.40 -1.93 -2.75
CA PHE A 72 -16.15 -2.67 -1.53
C PHE A 72 -14.67 -2.57 -1.09
N GLN A 73 -13.72 -2.75 -2.01
CA GLN A 73 -12.30 -2.61 -1.71
C GLN A 73 -11.97 -1.21 -1.20
N ARG A 74 -12.51 -0.15 -1.82
CA ARG A 74 -12.32 1.23 -1.37
C ARG A 74 -12.88 1.44 0.02
N LYS A 75 -14.10 0.97 0.30
CA LYS A 75 -14.75 1.07 1.60
C LYS A 75 -13.98 0.33 2.67
N LEU A 76 -13.52 -0.89 2.40
CA LEU A 76 -12.69 -1.66 3.33
C LEU A 76 -11.38 -0.94 3.66
N GLN A 77 -10.69 -0.40 2.65
CA GLN A 77 -9.46 0.38 2.88
C GLN A 77 -9.72 1.64 3.71
N HIS A 78 -10.83 2.33 3.44
CA HIS A 78 -11.27 3.49 4.21
C HIS A 78 -11.56 3.13 5.66
N ASP A 79 -12.32 2.05 5.90
CA ASP A 79 -12.70 1.61 7.24
C ASP A 79 -11.50 1.14 8.05
N VAL A 80 -10.54 0.44 7.42
CA VAL A 80 -9.28 0.07 8.06
C VAL A 80 -8.45 1.32 8.39
N LEU A 81 -8.40 2.31 7.50
CA LEU A 81 -7.71 3.58 7.78
C LEU A 81 -8.38 4.34 8.93
N LYS A 82 -9.72 4.34 8.99
CA LYS A 82 -10.48 4.92 10.09
C LYS A 82 -10.19 4.23 11.40
N LEU A 83 -10.16 2.90 11.44
CA LEU A 83 -9.77 2.15 12.63
C LEU A 83 -8.33 2.45 13.07
N GLU A 84 -7.40 2.60 12.12
CA GLU A 84 -6.03 3.01 12.41
C GLU A 84 -5.96 4.43 13.01
N PHE A 85 -6.81 5.34 12.53
CA PHE A 85 -6.95 6.70 13.07
C PHE A 85 -7.53 6.69 14.49
N GLU A 86 -8.66 6.02 14.70
CA GLU A 86 -9.34 5.93 16.00
C GLU A 86 -8.46 5.26 17.07
N ARG A 87 -7.62 4.30 16.68
CA ARG A 87 -6.65 3.67 17.58
C ARG A 87 -5.64 4.65 18.20
N ASN A 88 -5.48 5.85 17.63
CA ASN A 88 -4.63 6.89 18.21
C ASN A 88 -5.37 7.78 19.21
N ASP A 89 -6.60 7.45 19.60
CA ASP A 89 -7.40 8.21 20.57
C ASP A 89 -7.48 9.71 20.22
N PRO A 90 -8.07 10.08 19.07
CA PRO A 90 -8.13 11.47 18.62
C PRO A 90 -8.90 12.35 19.62
N ALA A 91 -8.29 13.44 20.06
CA ALA A 91 -8.95 14.45 20.88
C ALA A 91 -9.74 15.40 19.96
N ASP A 92 -11.04 15.59 20.20
CA ASP A 92 -11.93 16.39 19.36
C ASP A 92 -11.86 16.04 17.86
N GLY A 93 -11.67 14.76 17.55
CA GLY A 93 -11.55 14.27 16.16
C GLY A 93 -10.23 14.61 15.47
N ARG A 94 -9.20 15.01 16.24
CA ARG A 94 -7.86 15.33 15.75
C ARG A 94 -6.81 14.44 16.39
N ILE A 95 -5.87 13.96 15.58
CA ILE A 95 -4.65 13.31 16.07
C ILE A 95 -3.49 14.31 16.12
N THR A 96 -2.55 14.09 17.02
CA THR A 96 -1.32 14.88 17.07
C THR A 96 -0.44 14.62 15.84
N GLU A 97 0.40 15.60 15.48
CA GLU A 97 1.36 15.51 14.37
C GLU A 97 2.33 14.35 14.58
N ARG A 98 2.67 14.05 15.84
CA ARG A 98 3.49 12.89 16.20
C ARG A 98 2.78 11.57 15.91
N GLN A 99 1.49 11.46 16.24
CA GLN A 99 0.69 10.27 15.95
C GLN A 99 0.53 10.10 14.44
N PHE A 100 0.23 11.17 13.71
CA PHE A 100 0.18 11.15 12.25
C PHE A 100 1.52 10.71 11.63
N GLY A 101 2.64 11.29 12.07
CA GLY A 101 3.98 10.84 11.64
C GLY A 101 4.25 9.37 11.97
N GLY A 102 3.77 8.90 13.13
CA GLY A 102 3.80 7.48 13.50
C GLY A 102 3.02 6.59 12.52
N MET A 103 1.80 7.00 12.15
CA MET A 103 1.00 6.34 11.12
C MET A 103 1.70 6.36 9.75
N LEU A 104 2.33 7.48 9.38
CA LEU A 104 3.08 7.63 8.13
C LEU A 104 4.31 6.72 8.05
N LEU A 105 4.90 6.37 9.18
CA LEU A 105 6.11 5.54 9.18
C LEU A 105 5.82 4.09 9.58
N ALA A 106 4.58 3.78 9.95
CA ALA A 106 4.16 2.39 10.14
C ALA A 106 4.45 1.58 8.86
N TYR A 107 5.04 0.40 9.01
CA TYR A 107 5.38 -0.53 7.92
C TYR A 107 6.43 -0.04 6.90
N SER A 108 6.88 1.22 6.99
CA SER A 108 7.93 1.81 6.13
C SER A 108 9.29 1.10 6.24
N GLY A 109 9.50 0.27 7.27
CA GLY A 109 10.78 -0.41 7.53
C GLY A 109 11.93 0.54 7.86
N VAL A 110 11.64 1.81 8.14
CA VAL A 110 12.61 2.78 8.65
C VAL A 110 13.17 2.28 9.99
N GLN A 111 14.48 2.40 10.17
CA GLN A 111 15.15 1.98 11.39
C GLN A 111 14.58 2.70 12.62
N SER A 112 14.42 1.97 13.72
CA SER A 112 13.84 2.49 14.97
C SER A 112 14.56 3.72 15.53
N ARG A 113 15.86 3.90 15.22
CA ARG A 113 16.64 5.09 15.57
C ARG A 113 16.24 6.33 14.76
N LYS A 114 16.18 6.22 13.42
CA LYS A 114 15.74 7.33 12.53
C LYS A 114 14.29 7.72 12.82
N LEU A 115 13.42 6.74 13.05
CA LEU A 115 12.04 6.94 13.53
C LEU A 115 11.96 7.81 14.79
N LYS A 116 12.73 7.47 15.84
CA LYS A 116 12.74 8.22 17.10
C LYS A 116 13.28 9.64 16.91
N GLN A 117 14.24 9.84 16.01
CA GLN A 117 14.79 11.16 15.70
C GLN A 117 13.77 12.04 14.98
N MET A 118 13.12 11.51 13.94
CA MET A 118 12.10 12.24 13.18
C MET A 118 10.89 12.62 14.08
N GLN A 119 10.43 11.69 14.94
CA GLN A 119 9.36 11.99 15.90
C GLN A 119 9.76 13.05 16.96
N LYS A 120 11.03 13.09 17.37
CA LYS A 120 11.54 14.15 18.25
C LYS A 120 11.59 15.50 17.55
N GLY A 121 11.89 15.53 16.25
CA GLY A 121 11.84 16.73 15.41
C GLY A 121 10.43 17.31 15.37
N LEU A 122 9.44 16.48 15.04
CA LEU A 122 8.03 16.89 15.01
C LEU A 122 7.56 17.50 16.33
N LYS A 123 7.89 16.87 17.47
CA LYS A 123 7.52 17.41 18.80
C LYS A 123 8.16 18.77 19.10
N LYS A 124 9.33 19.07 18.52
CA LYS A 124 10.01 20.36 18.72
C LYS A 124 9.47 21.46 17.81
N MET A 125 9.10 21.10 16.58
CA MET A 125 8.61 22.04 15.57
C MET A 125 7.14 22.42 15.79
N PHE A 126 6.31 21.44 16.14
CA PHE A 126 4.88 21.63 16.38
C PHE A 126 4.60 21.58 17.88
N LYS A 127 5.00 22.65 18.60
CA LYS A 127 4.71 22.79 20.04
C LYS A 127 3.24 23.15 20.29
N ASP A 128 2.67 23.94 19.39
CA ASP A 128 1.24 24.24 19.37
C ASP A 128 0.56 23.21 18.47
N ALA A 129 -0.05 22.20 19.09
CA ALA A 129 -0.68 21.09 18.39
C ALA A 129 -1.99 21.55 17.74
N GLN A 130 -1.93 21.96 16.47
CA GLN A 130 -3.12 22.25 15.66
C GLN A 130 -3.95 20.97 15.42
N GLY A 131 -3.29 19.82 15.40
CA GLY A 131 -3.89 18.52 15.21
C GLY A 131 -4.38 18.31 13.77
N ILE A 132 -4.43 17.05 13.36
CA ILE A 132 -4.80 16.65 12.00
C ILE A 132 -6.11 15.89 12.05
N THR A 133 -7.07 16.32 11.24
CA THR A 133 -8.40 15.70 11.15
C THR A 133 -8.38 14.42 10.31
N PHE A 134 -9.40 13.58 10.47
CA PHE A 134 -9.51 12.36 9.66
C PHE A 134 -9.56 12.63 8.15
N VAL A 135 -10.25 13.68 7.71
CA VAL A 135 -10.37 14.04 6.28
C VAL A 135 -9.00 14.41 5.69
N GLU A 136 -8.18 15.14 6.45
CA GLU A 136 -6.82 15.48 6.04
C GLU A 136 -5.93 14.24 5.93
N VAL A 137 -6.05 13.31 6.88
CA VAL A 137 -5.36 12.01 6.81
C VAL A 137 -5.83 11.22 5.59
N GLU A 138 -7.13 11.12 5.36
CA GLU A 138 -7.72 10.40 4.24
C GLU A 138 -7.26 10.94 2.88
N ASN A 139 -7.29 12.27 2.70
CA ASN A 139 -6.81 12.92 1.49
C ASN A 139 -5.34 12.59 1.23
N PHE A 140 -4.50 12.65 2.26
CA PHE A 140 -3.09 12.31 2.13
C PHE A 140 -2.88 10.84 1.77
N PHE A 141 -3.61 9.91 2.38
CA PHE A 141 -3.52 8.50 2.02
C PHE A 141 -4.07 8.21 0.62
N THR A 142 -5.07 8.96 0.15
CA THR A 142 -5.55 8.88 -1.22
C THR A 142 -4.49 9.36 -2.21
N PHE A 143 -3.75 10.41 -1.88
CA PHE A 143 -2.54 10.81 -2.61
C PHE A 143 -1.51 9.67 -2.67
N LEU A 144 -1.26 8.99 -1.56
CA LEU A 144 -0.33 7.85 -1.51
C LEU A 144 -0.80 6.61 -2.28
N LYS A 145 -2.11 6.39 -2.45
CA LYS A 145 -2.61 5.29 -3.30
C LYS A 145 -2.14 5.45 -4.75
N ASN A 146 -1.92 6.69 -5.20
CA ASN A 146 -1.43 7.03 -6.53
C ASN A 146 0.09 7.32 -6.54
N VAL A 147 0.85 6.80 -5.57
CA VAL A 147 2.29 7.10 -5.42
C VAL A 147 3.14 6.76 -6.65
N ASN A 148 2.74 5.78 -7.46
CA ASN A 148 3.47 5.41 -8.68
C ASN A 148 3.35 6.51 -9.76
N ASP A 149 2.15 7.09 -9.91
CA ASP A 149 1.93 8.18 -10.86
C ASP A 149 2.53 9.48 -10.33
N VAL A 150 2.46 9.70 -9.01
CA VAL A 150 3.11 10.81 -8.32
C VAL A 150 4.62 10.76 -8.47
N ASP A 151 5.24 9.59 -8.32
CA ASP A 151 6.69 9.38 -8.52
C ASP A 151 7.11 9.77 -9.94
N THR A 152 6.33 9.34 -10.93
CA THR A 152 6.53 9.71 -12.33
C THR A 152 6.44 11.22 -12.54
N ALA A 153 5.39 11.85 -12.00
CA ALA A 153 5.21 13.30 -12.08
C ALA A 153 6.36 14.07 -11.42
N LEU A 154 6.73 13.71 -10.19
CA LEU A 154 7.83 14.34 -9.45
C LEU A 154 9.18 14.13 -10.13
N SER A 155 9.39 12.98 -10.78
CA SER A 155 10.58 12.72 -11.57
C SER A 155 10.69 13.69 -12.77
N PHE A 156 9.57 14.03 -13.42
CA PHE A 156 9.58 15.06 -14.46
C PHE A 156 9.99 16.44 -13.94
N TYR A 157 9.46 16.86 -12.79
CA TYR A 157 9.88 18.12 -12.15
C TYR A 157 11.38 18.11 -11.81
N HIS A 158 11.88 17.01 -11.26
CA HIS A 158 13.30 16.88 -10.92
C HIS A 158 14.20 16.91 -12.16
N MET A 159 13.81 16.24 -13.25
CA MET A 159 14.55 16.28 -14.53
C MET A 159 14.56 17.67 -15.16
N ALA A 160 13.51 18.48 -14.93
CA ALA A 160 13.44 19.87 -15.36
C ALA A 160 14.27 20.83 -14.48
N GLY A 161 14.97 20.31 -13.47
CA GLY A 161 15.77 21.09 -12.54
C GLY A 161 14.95 21.82 -11.47
N ALA A 162 13.66 21.50 -11.32
CA ALA A 162 12.82 22.03 -10.26
C ALA A 162 13.00 21.22 -8.96
N SER A 163 12.99 21.92 -7.83
CA SER A 163 12.98 21.27 -6.52
C SER A 163 11.57 20.82 -6.12
N ILE A 164 11.51 19.78 -5.30
CA ILE A 164 10.24 19.24 -4.80
C ILE A 164 9.92 19.97 -3.49
N ASP A 165 9.35 21.15 -3.65
CA ASP A 165 8.86 21.99 -2.55
C ASP A 165 7.38 21.70 -2.21
N LYS A 166 6.88 22.36 -1.16
CA LYS A 166 5.48 22.17 -0.71
C LYS A 166 4.47 22.55 -1.78
N VAL A 167 4.76 23.58 -2.58
CA VAL A 167 3.88 24.06 -3.65
C VAL A 167 3.77 23.00 -4.75
N THR A 168 4.91 22.44 -5.17
CA THR A 168 4.98 21.37 -6.16
C THR A 168 4.24 20.13 -5.66
N MET A 169 4.41 19.73 -4.39
CA MET A 169 3.67 18.60 -3.82
C MET A 169 2.15 18.80 -3.86
N LYS A 170 1.67 19.99 -3.46
CA LYS A 170 0.22 20.32 -3.53
C LYS A 170 -0.29 20.31 -4.98
N GLN A 171 0.49 20.85 -5.92
CA GLN A 171 0.12 20.87 -7.33
C GLN A 171 0.04 19.46 -7.92
N VAL A 172 1.00 18.59 -7.60
CA VAL A 172 0.99 17.18 -8.02
C VAL A 172 -0.18 16.43 -7.39
N ALA A 173 -0.47 16.66 -6.11
CA ALA A 173 -1.61 16.04 -5.44
C ALA A 173 -2.95 16.42 -6.10
N ARG A 174 -3.14 17.70 -6.46
CA ARG A 174 -4.33 18.16 -7.17
C ARG A 174 -4.43 17.60 -8.59
N THR A 175 -3.31 17.54 -9.31
CA THR A 175 -3.30 17.16 -10.74
C THR A 175 -3.38 15.65 -10.94
N VAL A 176 -2.60 14.89 -10.17
CA VAL A 176 -2.45 13.44 -10.34
C VAL A 176 -3.46 12.68 -9.48
N ALA A 177 -3.53 13.01 -8.19
CA ALA A 177 -4.38 12.28 -7.25
C ALA A 177 -5.77 12.89 -7.09
N LYS A 178 -6.04 14.07 -7.69
CA LYS A 178 -7.32 14.80 -7.60
C LYS A 178 -7.78 15.06 -6.17
N VAL A 179 -6.82 15.31 -5.28
CA VAL A 179 -7.08 15.62 -3.86
C VAL A 179 -6.38 16.91 -3.46
N GLU A 180 -6.98 17.62 -2.51
CA GLU A 180 -6.38 18.81 -1.91
C GLU A 180 -5.71 18.44 -0.59
N LEU A 181 -4.44 18.81 -0.47
CA LEU A 181 -3.66 18.66 0.75
C LEU A 181 -3.63 20.00 1.49
N SER A 182 -3.90 19.98 2.80
CA SER A 182 -3.77 21.16 3.64
C SER A 182 -2.30 21.55 3.82
N ASP A 183 -2.05 22.84 4.05
CA ASP A 183 -0.69 23.34 4.29
C ASP A 183 -0.08 22.66 5.52
N HIS A 184 -0.87 22.48 6.59
CA HIS A 184 -0.43 21.80 7.80
C HIS A 184 0.02 20.36 7.55
N VAL A 185 -0.72 19.57 6.76
CA VAL A 185 -0.29 18.22 6.39
C VAL A 185 1.03 18.24 5.62
N CYS A 186 1.17 19.17 4.68
CA CYS A 186 2.42 19.33 3.93
C CYS A 186 3.58 19.72 4.85
N ASP A 187 3.36 20.62 5.80
CA ASP A 187 4.36 21.04 6.79
C ASP A 187 4.84 19.86 7.63
N VAL A 188 3.93 19.02 8.12
CA VAL A 188 4.26 17.84 8.92
C VAL A 188 5.00 16.79 8.10
N VAL A 189 4.61 16.57 6.84
CA VAL A 189 5.28 15.64 5.92
C VAL A 189 6.70 16.12 5.61
N PHE A 190 6.88 17.41 5.29
CA PHE A 190 8.20 17.98 5.05
C PHE A 190 9.06 17.93 6.32
N ALA A 191 8.54 18.34 7.47
CA ALA A 191 9.26 18.24 8.74
C ALA A 191 9.65 16.79 9.11
N LEU A 192 8.94 15.80 8.57
CA LEU A 192 9.25 14.40 8.77
C LEU A 192 10.34 13.90 7.82
N PHE A 193 10.28 14.24 6.53
CA PHE A 193 11.13 13.65 5.49
C PHE A 193 12.29 14.54 5.01
N ASP A 194 12.23 15.85 5.22
CA ASP A 194 13.32 16.80 4.98
C ASP A 194 14.36 16.67 6.11
N CYS A 195 15.37 15.83 5.86
CA CYS A 195 16.37 15.49 6.87
C CYS A 195 17.47 16.56 7.02
N ASP A 196 17.73 17.34 5.98
CA ASP A 196 18.74 18.39 5.92
C ASP A 196 18.18 19.80 6.14
N GLY A 197 16.85 19.94 6.19
CA GLY A 197 16.16 21.20 6.51
C GLY A 197 16.25 22.22 5.39
N ASN A 198 16.48 21.78 4.15
CA ASN A 198 16.66 22.64 3.00
C ASN A 198 15.31 23.08 2.38
N GLY A 199 14.19 22.55 2.86
CA GLY A 199 12.84 22.83 2.37
C GLY A 199 12.43 22.00 1.16
N GLU A 200 13.22 21.00 0.78
CA GLU A 200 13.04 20.17 -0.41
C GLU A 200 12.98 18.68 -0.03
N LEU A 201 12.11 17.92 -0.69
CA LEU A 201 12.06 16.48 -0.49
C LEU A 201 12.92 15.75 -1.52
N SER A 202 13.82 14.89 -1.05
CA SER A 202 14.51 13.96 -1.94
C SER A 202 13.50 12.91 -2.43
N ASN A 203 13.33 12.82 -3.76
CA ASN A 203 12.42 11.84 -4.38
C ASN A 203 12.72 10.42 -3.88
N LYS A 204 14.02 10.06 -3.81
CA LYS A 204 14.47 8.73 -3.39
C LYS A 204 14.11 8.37 -1.95
N GLU A 205 14.12 9.31 -1.01
CA GLU A 205 13.80 8.98 0.39
C GLU A 205 12.30 9.02 0.66
N PHE A 206 11.59 10.04 0.16
CA PHE A 206 10.16 10.16 0.36
C PHE A 206 9.39 9.03 -0.35
N ILE A 207 9.60 8.85 -1.65
CA ILE A 207 8.84 7.88 -2.46
C ILE A 207 9.12 6.44 -2.02
N ALA A 208 10.38 6.10 -1.69
CA ALA A 208 10.72 4.74 -1.27
C ALA A 208 9.99 4.34 0.03
N ILE A 209 9.97 5.24 1.02
CA ILE A 209 9.26 5.02 2.29
C ILE A 209 7.76 4.90 2.03
N MET A 210 7.20 5.78 1.20
CA MET A 210 5.78 5.79 0.88
C MET A 210 5.32 4.53 0.11
N LYS A 211 6.10 4.06 -0.86
CA LYS A 211 5.84 2.80 -1.57
C LYS A 211 5.83 1.61 -0.62
N GLN A 212 6.84 1.51 0.25
CA GLN A 212 6.91 0.39 1.20
C GLN A 212 5.74 0.41 2.20
N ARG A 213 5.34 1.60 2.64
CA ARG A 213 4.19 1.79 3.52
C ARG A 213 2.88 1.39 2.86
N LEU A 214 2.64 1.79 1.61
CA LEU A 214 1.40 1.47 0.88
C LEU A 214 1.17 -0.04 0.83
N MET A 215 2.26 -0.80 0.74
CA MET A 215 2.26 -2.26 0.71
C MET A 215 2.09 -2.92 2.07
N ARG A 216 2.00 -2.14 3.16
CA ARG A 216 1.76 -2.59 4.55
C ARG A 216 2.71 -3.71 5.03
N GLY A 217 3.88 -3.84 4.40
CA GLY A 217 4.82 -4.94 4.64
C GLY A 217 4.34 -6.34 4.21
N LEU A 218 3.26 -6.43 3.44
CA LEU A 218 2.68 -7.69 2.96
C LEU A 218 3.36 -8.25 1.71
N GLU A 219 4.12 -7.43 0.98
CA GLU A 219 4.82 -7.87 -0.22
C GLU A 219 6.15 -8.57 0.05
N LYS A 220 6.72 -8.39 1.25
CA LYS A 220 8.01 -9.02 1.56
C LYS A 220 7.82 -10.53 1.56
N PRO A 221 8.55 -11.27 0.70
CA PRO A 221 8.47 -12.72 0.69
C PRO A 221 8.88 -13.19 2.09
N LYS A 222 7.96 -13.89 2.76
CA LYS A 222 8.22 -14.41 4.11
C LYS A 222 9.00 -15.74 4.07
N ASP A 223 9.35 -16.24 2.89
CA ASP A 223 10.15 -17.45 2.73
C ASP A 223 11.65 -17.14 2.78
N MET A 224 12.47 -18.15 3.08
CA MET A 224 13.92 -18.02 3.24
C MET A 224 14.67 -17.57 1.98
N GLY A 225 13.99 -17.37 0.84
CA GLY A 225 14.55 -16.87 -0.43
C GLY A 225 15.52 -17.81 -1.15
N PHE A 226 16.09 -18.78 -0.42
CA PHE A 226 17.10 -19.72 -0.90
C PHE A 226 16.63 -20.56 -2.11
N THR A 227 15.42 -21.12 -2.05
CA THR A 227 14.88 -21.92 -3.16
C THR A 227 14.68 -21.11 -4.43
N ARG A 228 14.31 -19.82 -4.31
CA ARG A 228 14.23 -18.89 -5.44
C ARG A 228 15.60 -18.59 -6.01
N LEU A 229 16.59 -18.36 -5.14
CA LEU A 229 17.97 -18.09 -5.56
C LEU A 229 18.57 -19.29 -6.32
N VAL A 230 18.44 -20.50 -5.78
CA VAL A 230 18.93 -21.73 -6.43
C VAL A 230 18.26 -21.96 -7.78
N ARG A 231 16.94 -21.77 -7.88
CA ARG A 231 16.21 -21.89 -9.15
C ARG A 231 16.64 -20.83 -10.16
N ALA A 232 16.86 -19.59 -9.70
CA ALA A 232 17.35 -18.51 -10.56
C ALA A 232 18.76 -18.82 -11.08
N MET A 233 19.67 -19.26 -10.20
CA MET A 233 21.02 -19.68 -10.59
C MET A 233 20.98 -20.84 -11.59
N TRP A 234 20.13 -21.84 -11.38
CA TRP A 234 19.96 -22.95 -12.31
C TRP A 234 19.46 -22.48 -13.68
N LYS A 235 18.47 -21.60 -13.70
CA LYS A 235 17.92 -21.05 -14.95
C LYS A 235 18.97 -20.21 -15.70
N CYS A 236 19.69 -19.33 -14.99
CA CYS A 236 20.79 -18.57 -15.59
C CYS A 236 21.90 -19.48 -16.10
N ALA A 237 22.25 -20.54 -15.36
CA ALA A 237 23.25 -21.52 -15.80
C ALA A 237 22.81 -22.25 -17.07
N GLN A 238 21.52 -22.63 -17.15
CA GLN A 238 20.93 -23.23 -18.34
C GLN A 238 20.97 -22.28 -19.53
N ASP A 239 20.57 -21.01 -19.36
CA ASP A 239 20.59 -20.02 -20.43
C ASP A 239 22.03 -19.76 -20.93
N THR A 240 23.01 -19.64 -20.02
CA THR A 240 24.42 -19.54 -20.42
C THR A 240 24.93 -20.80 -21.13
N ALA A 241 24.47 -22.00 -20.74
CA ALA A 241 24.86 -23.23 -21.40
C ALA A 241 24.26 -23.33 -22.82
N TRP A 242 23.07 -22.79 -23.05
CA TRP A 242 22.46 -22.67 -24.39
C TRP A 242 23.20 -21.65 -25.27
N ASP A 243 23.61 -20.52 -24.71
CA ASP A 243 24.42 -19.51 -25.44
C ASP A 243 25.79 -20.05 -25.84
N PHE A 244 26.40 -20.94 -25.05
CA PHE A 244 27.62 -21.65 -25.41
C PHE A 244 27.40 -22.75 -26.47
N ALA A 245 26.22 -23.36 -26.51
CA ALA A 245 25.89 -24.45 -27.44
C ALA A 245 25.46 -23.96 -28.83
N MET A 246 25.00 -22.71 -28.97
CA MET A 246 24.65 -22.09 -30.25
C MET A 246 25.32 -20.70 -30.38
N PRO A 247 26.58 -20.64 -30.85
CA PRO A 247 27.20 -19.34 -31.14
C PRO A 247 26.42 -18.66 -32.27
N LYS A 248 25.95 -17.44 -32.03
CA LYS A 248 25.31 -16.60 -33.05
C LYS A 248 26.33 -16.35 -34.17
N THR A 249 26.08 -16.92 -35.35
CA THR A 249 26.79 -16.64 -36.61
C THR A 249 26.52 -15.23 -37.09
#